data_AF-A0A3C1FEK4-F1
#
_entry.id   AF-A0A3C1FEK4-F1
#
_cell.length_a   1.000
_cell.length_b   1.000
_cell.length_c   1.000
_cell.angle_alpha   90.00
_cell.angle_beta   90.00
_cell.angle_gamma   90.00
#
_symmetry.space_group_name_H-M   'P 1'
#
loop_
_entity.id
_entity.type
_entity.pdbx_description
1 polymer ?
#
loop_
_entity_poly.entity_id
_entity_poly.type
_entity_poly.pdbx_seq_one_letter_code
_entity_poly.pdbx_strand_id
1 'polypeptide(L)'
;EWARQEFAYLAAHATDEPRARVDPWRRTTGLHTLRTPRALAAVRELWLAREKLAQDLDRAPGRVVPDRAITELVARLDTEPTKRLGRSELRQVRAFNNRVAARYESLWLSALTRAAEMSSHELPPRHLAPDGPPQPRSWERRWPRSFERFYRIRPALADLAESLDVPAENLLSPDHLRRLLWDSPDSQDEAQIDARLQELGTRPWQRELVVPVIAQYWSAE
;
A
#
# COMPACT_ATOMS: atom_id res chain seq x y z
N GLU A 1 17.98 27.95 -0.15
CA GLU A 1 17.75 27.28 -1.44
C GLU A 1 16.94 26.00 -1.27
N TRP A 2 17.44 24.99 -0.56
CA TRP A 2 16.82 23.65 -0.44
C TRP A 2 15.34 23.67 -0.02
N ALA A 3 15.02 24.35 1.10
CA ALA A 3 13.65 24.46 1.57
C ALA A 3 12.68 25.05 0.54
N ARG A 4 13.12 26.03 -0.27
CA ARG A 4 12.28 26.60 -1.33
C ARG A 4 12.00 25.58 -2.44
N GLN A 5 12.97 24.73 -2.77
CA GLN A 5 12.73 23.66 -3.74
C GLN A 5 11.72 22.63 -3.20
N GLU A 6 11.80 22.28 -1.91
CA GLU A 6 10.79 21.44 -1.25
C GLU A 6 9.39 22.07 -1.29
N PHE A 7 9.28 23.37 -0.97
CA PHE A 7 8.00 24.07 -1.01
C PHE A 7 7.44 24.18 -2.42
N ALA A 8 8.28 24.47 -3.41
CA ALA A 8 7.87 24.51 -4.80
C ALA A 8 7.36 23.14 -5.27
N TYR A 9 8.03 22.06 -4.87
CA TYR A 9 7.58 20.70 -5.15
C TYR A 9 6.22 20.42 -4.51
N LEU A 10 6.05 20.70 -3.20
CA LEU A 10 4.78 20.50 -2.51
C LEU A 10 3.64 21.31 -3.11
N ALA A 11 3.89 22.57 -3.48
CA ALA A 11 2.89 23.42 -4.12
C ALA A 11 2.48 22.89 -5.51
N ALA A 12 3.44 22.42 -6.31
CA ALA A 12 3.16 21.87 -7.63
C ALA A 12 2.34 20.58 -7.60
N HIS A 13 2.49 19.77 -6.54
CA HIS A 13 1.82 18.46 -6.39
C HIS A 13 0.63 18.51 -5.41
N ALA A 14 0.21 19.71 -4.97
CA ALA A 14 -0.85 19.85 -3.98
C ALA A 14 -2.23 19.38 -4.48
N THR A 15 -2.44 19.41 -5.79
CA THR A 15 -3.68 19.02 -6.45
C THR A 15 -3.59 17.68 -7.17
N ASP A 16 -2.48 16.97 -7.02
CA ASP A 16 -2.33 15.65 -7.63
C ASP A 16 -3.39 14.70 -7.11
N GLU A 17 -3.98 13.93 -8.03
CA GLU A 17 -4.94 12.91 -7.61
C GLU A 17 -4.25 11.91 -6.68
N PRO A 18 -4.85 11.61 -5.51
CA PRO A 18 -4.32 10.60 -4.62
C PRO A 18 -4.19 9.28 -5.38
N ARG A 19 -2.99 8.71 -5.39
CA ARG A 19 -2.74 7.44 -6.07
C ARG A 19 -3.77 6.40 -5.62
N ALA A 20 -4.63 5.99 -6.56
CA ALA A 20 -5.64 4.98 -6.32
C ALA A 20 -4.97 3.71 -5.81
N ARG A 21 -5.28 3.31 -4.58
CA ARG A 21 -4.71 2.11 -3.99
C ARG A 21 -5.30 0.89 -4.68
N VAL A 22 -4.46 -0.09 -4.97
CA VAL A 22 -4.92 -1.41 -5.37
C VAL A 22 -5.66 -2.04 -4.20
N ASP A 23 -6.87 -2.52 -4.43
CA ASP A 23 -7.72 -3.20 -3.43
C ASP A 23 -7.82 -2.43 -2.07
N PRO A 24 -8.42 -1.21 -2.04
CA PRO A 24 -8.48 -0.39 -0.84
C PRO A 24 -9.20 -1.08 0.34
N TRP A 25 -10.16 -1.97 0.03
CA TRP A 25 -10.86 -2.82 1.00
C TRP A 25 -9.93 -3.69 1.86
N ARG A 26 -8.70 -3.96 1.41
CA ARG A 26 -7.72 -4.75 2.18
C ARG A 26 -7.22 -4.05 3.44
N ARG A 27 -7.50 -2.75 3.61
CA ARG A 27 -7.22 -2.01 4.85
C ARG A 27 -8.31 -2.15 5.90
N THR A 28 -9.37 -2.91 5.62
CA THR A 28 -10.43 -3.16 6.60
C THR A 28 -9.82 -3.70 7.90
N THR A 29 -10.03 -2.95 8.98
CA THR A 29 -9.49 -3.31 10.29
C THR A 29 -9.94 -4.71 10.70
N GLY A 30 -8.98 -5.60 11.01
CA GLY A 30 -9.26 -6.99 11.38
C GLY A 30 -9.08 -8.01 10.24
N LEU A 31 -8.81 -7.58 9.01
CA LEU A 31 -8.68 -8.50 7.87
C LEU A 31 -7.61 -9.60 8.08
N HIS A 32 -6.55 -9.29 8.82
CA HIS A 32 -5.45 -10.24 9.12
C HIS A 32 -5.89 -11.47 9.91
N THR A 33 -7.05 -11.42 10.60
CA THR A 33 -7.60 -12.59 11.31
C THR A 33 -8.24 -13.58 10.34
N LEU A 34 -8.58 -13.14 9.13
CA LEU A 34 -9.29 -13.95 8.14
C LEU A 34 -8.34 -14.83 7.33
N ARG A 35 -8.68 -16.11 7.20
CA ARG A 35 -7.79 -17.13 6.62
C ARG A 35 -8.27 -17.66 5.28
N THR A 36 -9.56 -17.58 4.99
CA THR A 36 -10.14 -18.15 3.77
C THR A 36 -10.32 -17.12 2.64
N PRO A 37 -10.09 -17.47 1.36
CA PRO A 37 -10.38 -16.58 0.23
C PRO A 37 -11.86 -16.17 0.15
N ARG A 38 -12.77 -17.04 0.60
CA ARG A 38 -14.21 -16.76 0.68
C ARG A 38 -14.54 -15.67 1.70
N ALA A 39 -13.89 -15.69 2.87
CA ALA A 39 -14.01 -14.61 3.84
C ALA A 39 -13.50 -13.28 3.26
N LEU A 40 -12.36 -13.30 2.55
CA LEU A 40 -11.85 -12.09 1.89
C LEU A 40 -12.82 -11.55 0.82
N ALA A 41 -13.46 -12.41 0.04
CA ALA A 41 -14.50 -12.01 -0.91
C ALA A 41 -15.68 -11.34 -0.21
N ALA A 42 -16.16 -11.90 0.91
CA ALA A 42 -17.26 -11.32 1.68
C ALA A 42 -16.90 -9.93 2.25
N VAL A 43 -15.66 -9.75 2.75
CA VAL A 43 -15.19 -8.42 3.18
C VAL A 43 -15.16 -7.45 2.00
N ARG A 44 -14.61 -7.86 0.84
CA ARG A 44 -14.57 -7.03 -0.37
C ARG A 44 -15.96 -6.52 -0.75
N GLU A 45 -16.94 -7.43 -0.85
CA GLU A 45 -18.29 -7.08 -1.27
C GLU A 45 -19.03 -6.19 -0.26
N LEU A 46 -18.87 -6.47 1.04
CA LEU A 46 -19.45 -5.65 2.10
C LEU A 46 -18.82 -4.26 2.15
N TRP A 47 -17.49 -4.18 1.99
CA TRP A 47 -16.76 -2.92 1.94
C TRP A 47 -17.22 -2.08 0.76
N LEU A 48 -17.25 -2.64 -0.46
CA LEU A 48 -17.70 -1.93 -1.66
C LEU A 48 -19.14 -1.41 -1.51
N ALA A 49 -20.04 -2.24 -1.00
CA ALA A 49 -21.41 -1.84 -0.73
C ALA A 49 -21.49 -0.68 0.28
N ARG A 50 -20.65 -0.72 1.33
CA ARG A 50 -20.59 0.34 2.33
C ARG A 50 -20.06 1.63 1.74
N GLU A 51 -18.95 1.59 1.00
CA GLU A 51 -18.36 2.81 0.42
C GLU A 51 -19.34 3.49 -0.52
N LYS A 52 -20.02 2.71 -1.39
CA LYS A 52 -21.04 3.26 -2.29
C LYS A 52 -22.20 3.90 -1.51
N LEU A 53 -22.72 3.21 -0.50
CA LEU A 53 -23.79 3.75 0.34
C LEU A 53 -23.34 4.99 1.12
N ALA A 54 -22.11 4.99 1.63
CA ALA A 54 -21.53 6.09 2.38
C ALA A 54 -21.38 7.33 1.50
N GLN A 55 -20.92 7.15 0.25
CA GLN A 55 -20.84 8.21 -0.76
C GLN A 55 -22.24 8.76 -1.09
N ASP A 56 -23.21 7.89 -1.35
CA ASP A 56 -24.58 8.29 -1.72
C ASP A 56 -25.30 9.06 -0.59
N LEU A 57 -24.93 8.79 0.66
CA LEU A 57 -25.48 9.45 1.84
C LEU A 57 -24.65 10.64 2.33
N ASP A 58 -23.53 10.94 1.68
CA ASP A 58 -22.51 11.90 2.15
C ASP A 58 -22.14 11.69 3.63
N ARG A 59 -21.70 10.47 3.95
CA ARG A 59 -21.34 10.04 5.30
C ARG A 59 -20.00 9.34 5.32
N ALA A 60 -19.27 9.52 6.42
CA ALA A 60 -18.09 8.71 6.67
C ALA A 60 -18.46 7.21 6.71
N PRO A 61 -17.75 6.31 5.99
CA PRO A 61 -18.12 4.89 5.92
C PRO A 61 -18.24 4.19 7.27
N GLY A 62 -17.36 4.51 8.22
CA GLY A 62 -17.43 3.97 9.59
C GLY A 62 -18.69 4.36 10.37
N ARG A 63 -19.39 5.43 9.97
CA ARG A 63 -20.70 5.81 10.53
C ARG A 63 -21.87 5.04 9.91
N VAL A 64 -21.66 4.38 8.77
CA VAL A 64 -22.61 3.44 8.18
C VAL A 64 -22.46 2.09 8.88
N VAL A 65 -21.28 1.47 8.75
CA VAL A 65 -20.87 0.23 9.44
C VAL A 65 -19.35 0.28 9.72
N PRO A 66 -18.89 0.14 10.97
CA PRO A 66 -17.46 0.07 11.28
C PRO A 66 -16.77 -1.14 10.64
N ASP A 67 -15.51 -0.99 10.25
CA ASP A 67 -14.68 -2.09 9.69
C ASP A 67 -14.72 -3.36 10.54
N ARG A 68 -14.58 -3.22 11.86
CA ARG A 68 -14.55 -4.36 12.78
C ARG A 68 -15.82 -5.19 12.72
N ALA A 69 -16.98 -4.57 12.48
CA ALA A 69 -18.24 -5.28 12.36
C ALA A 69 -18.31 -6.12 11.07
N ILE A 70 -17.71 -5.63 9.98
CA ILE A 70 -17.58 -6.41 8.74
C ILE A 70 -16.74 -7.64 9.00
N THR A 71 -15.57 -7.49 9.63
CA THR A 71 -14.70 -8.64 9.91
C THR A 71 -15.29 -9.59 10.95
N GLU A 72 -15.99 -9.08 11.97
CA GLU A 72 -16.69 -9.89 12.97
C GLU A 72 -17.78 -10.76 12.34
N LEU A 73 -18.61 -10.19 11.45
CA LEU A 73 -19.63 -10.92 10.72
C LEU A 73 -19.02 -12.05 9.89
N VAL A 74 -17.95 -11.73 9.18
CA VAL A 74 -17.31 -12.62 8.21
C VAL A 74 -16.46 -13.71 8.86
N ALA A 75 -15.92 -13.50 10.07
CA ALA A 75 -15.06 -14.45 10.76
C ALA A 75 -15.67 -15.86 10.90
N ARG A 76 -17.00 -15.98 10.90
CA ARG A 76 -17.72 -17.26 10.92
C ARG A 76 -17.46 -18.14 9.71
N LEU A 77 -17.09 -17.55 8.56
CA LEU A 77 -16.74 -18.29 7.35
C LEU A 77 -15.40 -19.02 7.46
N ASP A 78 -14.54 -18.63 8.40
CA ASP A 78 -13.27 -19.35 8.60
C ASP A 78 -13.47 -20.67 9.38
N THR A 79 -14.48 -20.74 10.25
CA THR A 79 -14.84 -21.96 10.98
C THR A 79 -15.84 -22.83 10.22
N GLU A 80 -16.72 -22.23 9.42
CA GLU A 80 -17.74 -22.92 8.63
C GLU A 80 -17.72 -22.44 7.17
N PRO A 81 -16.79 -22.93 6.32
CA PRO A 81 -16.55 -22.39 4.98
C PRO A 81 -17.73 -22.51 4.01
N THR A 82 -18.63 -23.47 4.23
CA THR A 82 -19.84 -23.71 3.42
C THR A 82 -21.06 -22.93 3.92
N LYS A 83 -20.96 -22.25 5.07
CA LYS A 83 -22.07 -21.49 5.65
C LYS A 83 -22.41 -20.31 4.75
N ARG A 84 -23.70 -20.14 4.47
CA ARG A 84 -24.21 -18.90 3.85
C ARG A 84 -24.56 -17.92 4.95
N LEU A 85 -23.88 -16.78 4.99
CA LEU A 85 -24.24 -15.69 5.90
C LEU A 85 -25.50 -15.00 5.39
N GLY A 86 -26.55 -14.96 6.22
CA GLY A 86 -27.81 -14.35 5.88
C GLY A 86 -28.30 -13.38 6.95
N ARG A 87 -29.62 -13.18 6.98
CA ARG A 87 -30.29 -12.23 7.88
C ARG A 87 -30.04 -12.53 9.36
N SER A 88 -30.02 -13.81 9.75
CA SER A 88 -29.77 -14.22 11.12
C SER A 88 -28.38 -13.81 11.59
N GLU A 89 -27.35 -14.04 10.77
CA GLU A 89 -25.96 -13.70 11.11
C GLU A 89 -25.76 -12.19 11.13
N LEU A 90 -26.36 -11.48 10.17
CA LEU A 90 -26.29 -10.01 10.11
C LEU A 90 -26.83 -9.38 11.40
N ARG A 91 -27.98 -9.86 11.90
CA ARG A 91 -28.62 -9.36 13.13
C ARG A 91 -27.83 -9.67 14.41
N GLN A 92 -26.95 -10.65 14.38
CA GLN A 92 -26.11 -10.99 15.54
C GLN A 92 -24.97 -9.97 15.73
N VAL A 93 -24.61 -9.22 14.69
CA VAL A 93 -23.58 -8.18 14.78
C VAL A 93 -24.24 -6.83 15.04
N ARG A 94 -24.06 -6.31 16.26
CA ARG A 94 -24.74 -5.10 16.76
C ARG A 94 -24.68 -3.90 15.79
N ALA A 95 -23.55 -3.71 15.12
CA ALA A 95 -23.39 -2.56 14.23
C ALA A 95 -24.31 -2.59 13.01
N PHE A 96 -24.75 -3.76 12.54
CA PHE A 96 -25.71 -3.88 11.44
C PHE A 96 -27.16 -3.60 11.86
N ASN A 97 -27.43 -3.52 13.17
CA ASN A 97 -28.74 -3.19 13.72
C ASN A 97 -28.93 -1.67 13.96
N ASN A 98 -27.92 -0.85 13.64
CA ASN A 98 -28.06 0.60 13.75
C ASN A 98 -29.07 1.12 12.71
N ARG A 99 -29.67 2.30 12.95
CA ARG A 99 -30.73 2.88 12.11
C ARG A 99 -30.38 2.93 10.61
N VAL A 100 -29.13 3.26 10.27
CA VAL A 100 -28.69 3.34 8.87
C VAL A 100 -28.50 1.94 8.32
N ALA A 101 -27.68 1.11 8.96
CA ALA A 101 -27.38 -0.24 8.47
C ALA A 101 -28.63 -1.12 8.34
N ALA A 102 -29.55 -1.07 9.31
CA ALA A 102 -30.80 -1.82 9.31
C ALA A 102 -31.74 -1.39 8.17
N ARG A 103 -31.76 -0.10 7.81
CA ARG A 103 -32.57 0.40 6.68
C ARG A 103 -32.12 -0.20 5.35
N TYR A 104 -30.83 -0.47 5.21
CA TYR A 104 -30.23 -1.01 3.99
C TYR A 104 -29.89 -2.51 4.12
N GLU A 105 -30.69 -3.26 4.89
CA GLU A 105 -30.48 -4.71 5.11
C GLU A 105 -30.32 -5.50 3.81
N SER A 106 -31.17 -5.21 2.81
CA SER A 106 -31.14 -5.88 1.50
C SER A 106 -29.79 -5.69 0.78
N LEU A 107 -29.17 -4.51 0.90
CA LEU A 107 -27.87 -4.21 0.30
C LEU A 107 -26.78 -5.14 0.86
N TRP A 108 -26.76 -5.33 2.18
CA TRP A 108 -25.78 -6.20 2.85
C TRP A 108 -25.98 -7.66 2.49
N LEU A 109 -27.25 -8.11 2.46
CA LEU A 109 -27.58 -9.48 2.05
C LEU A 109 -27.17 -9.73 0.60
N SER A 110 -27.44 -8.79 -0.32
CA SER A 110 -27.00 -8.90 -1.71
C SER A 110 -25.47 -8.96 -1.82
N ALA A 111 -24.73 -8.20 -1.02
CA ALA A 111 -23.26 -8.27 -0.99
C ALA A 111 -22.75 -9.64 -0.53
N LEU A 112 -23.33 -10.20 0.52
CA LEU A 112 -23.01 -11.55 1.01
C LEU A 112 -23.34 -12.62 -0.03
N THR A 113 -24.48 -12.50 -0.73
CA THR A 113 -24.87 -13.41 -1.81
C THR A 113 -23.86 -13.37 -2.95
N ARG A 114 -23.45 -12.19 -3.42
CA ARG A 114 -22.42 -12.05 -4.47
C ARG A 114 -21.12 -12.77 -4.07
N ALA A 115 -20.66 -12.57 -2.83
CA ALA A 115 -19.46 -13.24 -2.35
C ALA A 115 -19.61 -14.78 -2.24
N ALA A 116 -20.81 -15.27 -1.90
CA ALA A 116 -21.09 -16.70 -1.81
C ALA A 116 -21.19 -17.38 -3.18
N GLU A 117 -21.65 -16.66 -4.20
CA GLU A 117 -21.84 -17.17 -5.57
C GLU A 117 -20.57 -17.16 -6.42
N MET A 118 -19.51 -16.46 -6.00
CA MET A 118 -18.23 -16.46 -6.70
C MET A 118 -17.67 -17.87 -6.87
N SER A 119 -17.20 -18.16 -8.07
CA SER A 119 -16.40 -19.35 -8.35
C SER A 119 -14.99 -19.24 -7.73
N SER A 120 -14.24 -20.34 -7.71
CA SER A 120 -12.89 -20.37 -7.13
C SER A 120 -11.91 -19.40 -7.79
N HIS A 121 -12.08 -19.09 -9.08
CA HIS A 121 -11.20 -18.18 -9.83
C HIS A 121 -11.52 -16.70 -9.62
N GLU A 122 -12.71 -16.37 -9.13
CA GLU A 122 -13.14 -14.99 -8.83
C GLU A 122 -12.79 -14.56 -7.40
N LEU A 123 -12.38 -15.51 -6.55
CA LEU A 123 -12.00 -15.25 -5.18
C LEU A 123 -10.71 -14.42 -5.11
N PRO A 124 -10.68 -13.36 -4.28
CA PRO A 124 -9.51 -12.53 -4.18
C PRO A 124 -8.33 -13.32 -3.61
N PRO A 125 -7.12 -13.15 -4.16
CA PRO A 125 -5.93 -13.80 -3.63
C PRO A 125 -5.65 -13.28 -2.22
N ARG A 126 -5.10 -14.14 -1.36
CA ARG A 126 -4.72 -13.76 0.00
C ARG A 126 -3.55 -12.78 0.02
N HIS A 127 -2.57 -13.02 -0.85
CA HIS A 127 -1.38 -12.19 -0.99
C HIS A 127 -1.43 -11.49 -2.33
N LEU A 128 -1.24 -10.16 -2.30
CA LEU A 128 -0.96 -9.39 -3.51
C LEU A 128 0.54 -9.39 -3.76
N ALA A 129 0.92 -9.33 -5.04
CA ALA A 129 2.26 -8.95 -5.38
C ALA A 129 2.53 -7.53 -4.83
N PRO A 130 3.59 -7.31 -4.05
CA PRO A 130 3.97 -5.98 -3.62
C PRO A 130 4.20 -5.09 -4.84
N ASP A 131 3.75 -3.83 -4.77
CA ASP A 131 4.13 -2.83 -5.76
C ASP A 131 5.56 -2.34 -5.48
N GLY A 132 6.45 -2.55 -6.45
CA GLY A 132 7.83 -2.12 -6.40
C GLY A 132 8.80 -3.17 -5.85
N PRO A 133 10.05 -2.75 -5.56
CA PRO A 133 11.12 -3.65 -5.17
C PRO A 133 10.80 -4.41 -3.87
N PRO A 134 11.18 -5.70 -3.77
CA PRO A 134 11.09 -6.41 -2.51
C PRO A 134 12.03 -5.78 -1.45
N GLN A 135 11.93 -6.24 -0.20
CA GLN A 135 12.80 -5.75 0.86
C GLN A 135 14.28 -6.00 0.50
N PRO A 136 15.21 -5.05 0.69
CA PRO A 136 16.61 -5.21 0.31
C PRO A 136 17.27 -6.47 0.89
N ARG A 137 16.89 -6.86 2.11
CA ARG A 137 17.35 -8.11 2.75
C ARG A 137 17.04 -9.38 1.95
N SER A 138 16.01 -9.38 1.10
CA SER A 138 15.68 -10.55 0.26
C SER A 138 16.36 -10.53 -1.10
N TRP A 139 17.20 -9.52 -1.41
CA TRP A 139 17.82 -9.39 -2.72
C TRP A 139 19.01 -10.32 -2.90
N GLU A 140 19.70 -10.70 -1.82
CA GLU A 140 20.95 -11.49 -1.82
C GLU A 140 20.92 -12.67 -2.80
N ARG A 141 19.84 -13.46 -2.80
CA ARG A 141 19.73 -14.65 -3.65
C ARG A 141 19.44 -14.36 -5.13
N ARG A 142 18.64 -13.34 -5.43
CA ARG A 142 18.11 -13.09 -6.79
C ARG A 142 18.80 -11.93 -7.51
N TRP A 143 19.31 -10.96 -6.75
CA TRP A 143 20.00 -9.77 -7.21
C TRP A 143 21.22 -9.47 -6.31
N PRO A 144 22.23 -10.37 -6.26
CA PRO A 144 23.37 -10.24 -5.35
C PRO A 144 24.14 -8.93 -5.55
N ARG A 145 24.34 -8.50 -6.80
CA ARG A 145 25.02 -7.22 -7.09
C ARG A 145 24.25 -6.00 -6.60
N SER A 146 22.93 -5.97 -6.79
CA SER A 146 22.06 -4.92 -6.25
C SER A 146 22.07 -4.92 -4.71
N PHE A 147 22.11 -6.10 -4.09
CA PHE A 147 22.22 -6.26 -2.65
C PHE A 147 23.52 -5.65 -2.13
N GLU A 148 24.68 -6.07 -2.65
CA GLU A 148 25.99 -5.53 -2.28
C GLU A 148 26.07 -4.01 -2.49
N ARG A 149 25.58 -3.53 -3.64
CA ARG A 149 25.50 -2.09 -3.93
C ARG A 149 24.64 -1.34 -2.91
N PHE A 150 23.47 -1.86 -2.57
CA PHE A 150 22.60 -1.25 -1.56
C PHE A 150 23.28 -1.12 -0.19
N TYR A 151 23.99 -2.16 0.25
CA TYR A 151 24.69 -2.15 1.54
C TYR A 151 25.96 -1.29 1.56
N ARG A 152 26.49 -0.88 0.40
CA ARG A 152 27.58 0.11 0.32
C ARG A 152 27.07 1.54 0.24
N ILE A 153 26.07 1.80 -0.60
CA ILE A 153 25.53 3.14 -0.84
C ILE A 153 24.72 3.66 0.36
N ARG A 154 23.91 2.80 0.99
CA ARG A 154 23.01 3.25 2.07
C ARG A 154 23.79 3.86 3.26
N PRO A 155 24.87 3.25 3.78
CA PRO A 155 25.69 3.88 4.81
C PRO A 155 26.31 5.21 4.35
N ALA A 156 26.88 5.28 3.15
CA ALA A 156 27.48 6.50 2.63
C ALA A 156 26.49 7.68 2.53
N LEU A 157 25.23 7.42 2.15
CA LEU A 157 24.18 8.42 2.16
C LEU A 157 23.75 8.82 3.59
N ALA A 158 23.82 7.90 4.55
CA ALA A 158 23.55 8.21 5.95
C ALA A 158 24.64 9.13 6.53
N ASP A 159 25.91 8.84 6.25
CA ASP A 159 27.05 9.66 6.65
C ASP A 159 26.97 11.07 6.03
N LEU A 160 26.57 11.16 4.74
CA LEU A 160 26.33 12.44 4.08
C LEU A 160 25.20 13.22 4.77
N ALA A 161 24.08 12.57 5.08
CA ALA A 161 22.96 13.21 5.76
C ALA A 161 23.36 13.75 7.14
N GLU A 162 24.12 12.97 7.92
CA GLU A 162 24.68 13.39 9.21
C GLU A 162 25.60 14.60 9.06
N SER A 163 26.50 14.60 8.06
CA SER A 163 27.42 15.71 7.81
C SER A 163 26.71 17.02 7.45
N LEU A 164 25.50 16.92 6.88
CA LEU A 164 24.68 18.04 6.47
C LEU A 164 23.63 18.45 7.53
N ASP A 165 23.59 17.77 8.68
CA ASP A 165 22.58 17.93 9.73
C ASP A 165 21.14 17.86 9.18
N VAL A 166 20.88 16.90 8.30
CA VAL A 166 19.55 16.63 7.74
C VAL A 166 19.13 15.18 8.02
N PRO A 167 17.84 14.91 8.29
CA PRO A 167 17.34 13.54 8.33
C PRO A 167 17.62 12.82 7.00
N ALA A 168 18.07 11.58 7.04
CA ALA A 168 18.44 10.81 5.85
C ALA A 168 17.27 10.67 4.86
N GLU A 169 16.04 10.55 5.36
CA GLU A 169 14.82 10.51 4.57
C GLU A 169 14.51 11.83 3.84
N ASN A 170 15.02 12.96 4.33
CA ASN A 170 14.91 14.27 3.69
C ASN A 170 16.02 14.49 2.66
N LEU A 171 17.17 13.80 2.79
CA LEU A 171 18.21 13.80 1.77
C LEU A 171 17.78 12.94 0.56
N LEU A 172 17.32 11.71 0.81
CA LEU A 172 16.79 10.83 -0.23
C LEU A 172 15.73 9.88 0.34
N SER A 173 14.57 9.80 -0.32
CA SER A 173 13.53 8.83 0.02
C SER A 173 14.11 7.40 -0.03
N PRO A 174 13.96 6.60 1.05
CA PRO A 174 14.41 5.21 1.05
C PRO A 174 13.80 4.38 -0.09
N ASP A 175 12.58 4.72 -0.53
CA ASP A 175 11.94 4.06 -1.67
C ASP A 175 12.62 4.40 -3.00
N HIS A 176 13.09 5.64 -3.18
CA HIS A 176 13.80 6.05 -4.40
C HIS A 176 15.11 5.29 -4.51
N LEU A 177 15.88 5.18 -3.42
CA LEU A 177 17.10 4.38 -3.40
C LEU A 177 16.81 2.91 -3.74
N ARG A 178 15.75 2.33 -3.15
CA ARG A 178 15.39 0.94 -3.46
C ARG A 178 15.02 0.76 -4.94
N ARG A 179 14.24 1.67 -5.51
CA ARG A 179 13.79 1.62 -6.92
C ARG A 179 14.92 1.87 -7.91
N LEU A 180 15.90 2.70 -7.53
CA LEU A 180 17.10 2.95 -8.32
C LEU A 180 18.00 1.71 -8.37
N LEU A 181 18.20 1.04 -7.23
CA LEU A 181 19.19 -0.04 -7.12
C LEU A 181 18.63 -1.43 -7.44
N TRP A 182 17.32 -1.65 -7.33
CA TRP A 182 16.72 -2.96 -7.60
C TRP A 182 16.76 -3.32 -9.08
N ASP A 183 17.28 -4.51 -9.40
CA ASP A 183 17.36 -5.04 -10.77
C ASP A 183 18.05 -4.07 -11.75
N SER A 184 19.04 -3.34 -11.23
CA SER A 184 19.76 -2.29 -11.94
C SER A 184 21.02 -2.84 -12.61
N PRO A 185 21.49 -2.22 -13.72
CA PRO A 185 22.68 -2.68 -14.44
C PRO A 185 23.95 -2.60 -13.59
N ASP A 186 25.00 -3.30 -14.03
CA ASP A 186 26.28 -3.38 -13.32
C ASP A 186 27.02 -2.03 -13.25
N SER A 187 26.85 -1.20 -14.26
CA SER A 187 27.41 0.15 -14.37
C SER A 187 26.32 1.16 -14.70
N GLN A 188 26.41 2.35 -14.11
CA GLN A 188 25.71 3.56 -14.52
C GLN A 188 26.60 4.78 -14.33
N ASP A 189 26.45 5.75 -15.22
CA ASP A 189 27.05 7.06 -15.05
C ASP A 189 26.16 7.99 -14.22
N GLU A 190 26.72 9.12 -13.80
CA GLU A 190 26.01 10.12 -13.00
C GLU A 190 24.76 10.66 -13.72
N ALA A 191 24.80 10.81 -15.05
CA ALA A 191 23.69 11.34 -15.82
C ALA A 191 22.49 10.37 -15.83
N GLN A 192 22.74 9.07 -15.93
CA GLN A 192 21.72 8.03 -15.85
C GLN A 192 21.11 7.97 -14.45
N ILE A 193 21.94 8.10 -13.40
CA ILE A 193 21.49 8.10 -12.01
C ILE A 193 20.62 9.34 -11.74
N ASP A 194 21.07 10.53 -12.16
CA ASP A 194 20.32 11.78 -12.00
C ASP A 194 18.96 11.72 -12.71
N ALA A 195 18.95 11.32 -13.99
CA ALA A 195 17.73 11.17 -14.76
C ALA A 195 16.74 10.23 -14.08
N ARG A 196 17.23 9.09 -13.57
CA ARG A 196 16.37 8.12 -12.88
C ARG A 196 15.82 8.66 -11.55
N LEU A 197 16.64 9.38 -10.79
CA LEU A 197 16.19 10.03 -9.55
C LEU A 197 15.20 11.17 -9.81
N GLN A 198 15.37 11.90 -10.92
CA GLN A 198 14.42 12.92 -11.36
C GLN A 198 13.06 12.32 -11.69
N GLU A 199 13.01 11.21 -12.44
CA GLU A 199 11.76 10.49 -12.74
C GLU A 199 11.04 10.01 -11.48
N LEU A 200 11.80 9.68 -10.43
CA LEU A 200 11.25 9.29 -9.13
C LEU A 200 10.77 10.50 -8.30
N GLY A 201 10.96 11.74 -8.75
CA GLY A 201 10.55 12.95 -8.03
C GLY A 201 11.56 13.43 -6.98
N THR A 202 12.83 13.06 -7.11
CA THR A 202 13.93 13.58 -6.27
C THR A 202 14.26 15.00 -6.71
N ARG A 203 14.33 15.95 -5.77
CA ARG A 203 14.47 17.38 -6.06
C ARG A 203 15.89 17.72 -6.53
N PRO A 204 16.10 18.79 -7.32
CA PRO A 204 17.41 19.13 -7.85
C PRO A 204 18.51 19.19 -6.79
N TRP A 205 18.29 19.90 -5.67
CA TRP A 205 19.27 20.00 -4.59
C TRP A 205 19.64 18.64 -3.97
N GLN A 206 18.68 17.70 -3.90
CA GLN A 206 18.94 16.35 -3.40
C GLN A 206 19.82 15.61 -4.39
N ARG A 207 19.47 15.64 -5.69
CA ARG A 207 20.22 14.93 -6.74
C ARG A 207 21.65 15.44 -6.86
N GLU A 208 21.85 16.75 -6.81
CA GLU A 208 23.17 17.40 -6.80
C GLU A 208 24.09 16.85 -5.69
N LEU A 209 23.52 16.47 -4.54
CA LEU A 209 24.28 15.93 -3.40
C LEU A 209 24.45 14.40 -3.46
N VAL A 210 23.39 13.67 -3.83
CA VAL A 210 23.39 12.20 -3.71
C VAL A 210 23.94 11.49 -4.93
N VAL A 211 23.83 12.08 -6.13
CA VAL A 211 24.29 11.44 -7.38
C VAL A 211 25.79 11.12 -7.34
N PRO A 212 26.69 12.05 -6.95
CA PRO A 212 28.13 11.75 -6.89
C PRO A 212 28.45 10.62 -5.91
N VAL A 213 27.80 10.60 -4.73
CA VAL A 213 27.99 9.54 -3.73
C VAL A 213 27.50 8.20 -4.27
N ILE A 214 26.32 8.16 -4.88
CA ILE A 214 25.75 6.94 -5.46
C ILE A 214 26.65 6.40 -6.58
N ALA A 215 27.15 7.26 -7.46
CA ALA A 215 28.03 6.89 -8.57
C ALA A 215 29.37 6.34 -8.06
N GLN A 216 29.98 6.97 -7.06
CA GLN A 216 31.23 6.51 -6.44
C GLN A 216 31.14 5.06 -5.95
N TYR A 217 30.01 4.67 -5.37
CA TYR A 217 29.79 3.33 -4.82
C TYR A 217 28.99 2.40 -5.76
N TRP A 218 28.80 2.77 -7.03
CA TRP A 218 28.00 1.98 -7.97
C TRP A 218 28.67 0.65 -8.36
N SER A 219 29.93 0.74 -8.75
CA SER A 219 30.71 -0.37 -9.31
C SER A 219 31.96 -0.71 -8.51
N ALA A 220 32.20 -0.07 -7.36
CA ALA A 220 33.46 -0.23 -6.64
C ALA A 220 33.80 -1.73 -6.44
N GLU A 221 34.99 -2.15 -6.88
CA GLU A 221 35.52 -3.48 -6.52
C GLU A 221 35.86 -3.52 -5.02
#